data_AF-A0A4S2GYV2-F1
#
_entry.id   AF-A0A4S2GYV2-F1
#
_cell.length_a   1.000
_cell.length_b   1.000
_cell.length_c   1.000
_cell.angle_alpha   90.00
_cell.angle_beta   90.00
_cell.angle_gamma   90.00
#
_symmetry.space_group_name_H-M   'P 1'
#
loop_
_entity.id
_entity.type
_entity.pdbx_description
1 polymer ?
#
loop_
_entity_poly.entity_id
_entity_poly.type
_entity_poly.pdbx_seq_one_letter_code
_entity_poly.pdbx_strand_id
1 'polypeptide(L)'
;MRAVRGSLLSNPQDGRQIHIPGRHWSIETRQGVPLMKLVTLCAASLAALCAAAPALAETEIRSQAVDFSRSELASESGREAIETRIAAAAREVCNAPGKTDAEVRRLELECQRRAIAEARAKLDARSAVVTAALSAGGAQ
;
A
#
# COMPACT_ATOMS: atom_id res chain seq x y z
N MET A 1 -24.90 37.62 -42.47
CA MET A 1 -23.99 37.06 -43.49
C MET A 1 -22.77 36.47 -42.78
N ARG A 2 -22.42 35.23 -43.15
CA ARG A 2 -21.20 34.43 -42.86
C ARG A 2 -20.86 34.07 -41.41
N ALA A 3 -21.16 32.81 -41.08
CA ALA A 3 -20.42 31.98 -40.16
C ALA A 3 -19.00 31.69 -40.69
N VAL A 4 -18.01 31.61 -39.81
CA VAL A 4 -16.69 31.01 -40.10
C VAL A 4 -16.45 29.91 -39.06
N ARG A 5 -16.54 28.67 -39.53
CA ARG A 5 -15.98 27.47 -38.89
C ARG A 5 -14.46 27.55 -38.98
N GLY A 6 -13.76 27.49 -37.86
CA GLY A 6 -12.33 27.22 -37.80
C GLY A 6 -12.11 25.85 -37.17
N SER A 7 -11.92 24.84 -38.01
CA SER A 7 -11.61 23.47 -37.61
C SER A 7 -10.18 23.35 -37.09
N LEU A 8 -10.05 22.62 -35.98
CA LEU A 8 -9.01 21.65 -35.64
C LEU A 8 -7.82 21.56 -36.62
N LEU A 9 -6.65 21.98 -36.14
CA LEU A 9 -5.38 21.33 -36.49
C LEU A 9 -4.70 20.91 -35.19
N SER A 10 -4.92 19.64 -34.85
CA SER A 10 -4.09 18.89 -33.91
C SER A 10 -2.65 18.88 -34.43
N ASN A 11 -1.71 19.35 -33.61
CA ASN A 11 -0.29 19.07 -33.81
C ASN A 11 0.13 17.95 -32.84
N PRO A 12 0.42 16.74 -33.34
CA PRO A 12 0.99 15.65 -32.55
C PRO A 12 2.49 15.85 -32.43
N GLN A 13 3.09 15.43 -31.30
CA GLN A 13 4.55 15.37 -31.04
C GLN A 13 5.15 16.57 -30.29
N ASP A 14 4.72 16.83 -29.05
CA ASP A 14 5.68 17.28 -28.02
C ASP A 14 5.84 16.13 -27.01
N GLY A 15 6.71 15.19 -27.38
CA GLY A 15 7.09 14.01 -26.61
C GLY A 15 7.97 14.38 -25.42
N ARG A 16 7.44 15.19 -24.50
CA ARG A 16 8.08 15.43 -23.20
C ARG A 16 7.73 14.26 -22.29
N GLN A 17 8.49 13.16 -22.42
CA GLN A 17 8.55 12.13 -21.40
C GLN A 17 9.09 12.75 -20.11
N ILE A 18 8.18 13.03 -19.17
CA ILE A 18 8.55 13.28 -17.79
C ILE A 18 8.96 11.92 -17.22
N HIS A 19 10.27 11.65 -17.23
CA HIS A 19 10.86 10.50 -16.58
C HIS A 19 10.76 10.69 -15.07
N ILE A 20 9.74 10.08 -14.46
CA ILE A 20 9.66 9.91 -13.01
C ILE A 20 10.59 8.73 -12.66
N PRO A 21 11.64 8.90 -11.82
CA PRO A 21 12.44 7.79 -11.33
C PRO A 21 11.62 6.98 -10.32
N GLY A 22 10.71 6.16 -10.86
CA GLY A 22 9.95 5.15 -10.18
C GLY A 22 10.78 3.89 -10.06
N ARG A 23 11.19 3.62 -8.82
CA ARG A 23 11.71 2.37 -8.28
C ARG A 23 11.02 1.14 -8.88
N HIS A 24 11.61 0.58 -9.93
CA HIS A 24 11.42 -0.80 -10.32
C HIS A 24 12.63 -1.55 -9.75
N TRP A 25 12.42 -2.34 -8.70
CA TRP A 25 13.42 -3.32 -8.30
C TRP A 25 13.04 -4.62 -9.01
N SER A 26 13.47 -4.73 -10.27
CA SER A 26 13.48 -6.01 -10.97
C SER A 26 14.67 -6.81 -10.46
N ILE A 27 14.41 -7.90 -9.75
CA ILE A 27 15.42 -8.93 -9.49
C ILE A 27 15.59 -9.70 -10.79
N GLU A 28 16.37 -9.15 -11.71
CA GLU A 28 16.77 -9.83 -12.94
C GLU A 28 17.89 -10.80 -12.60
N THR A 29 17.52 -12.06 -12.31
CA THR A 29 18.49 -13.14 -12.26
C THR A 29 19.02 -13.37 -13.67
N ARG A 30 20.15 -12.73 -14.00
CA ARG A 30 20.97 -13.08 -15.16
C ARG A 30 21.55 -14.48 -14.95
N GLN A 31 20.77 -15.52 -15.27
CA GLN A 31 21.33 -16.82 -15.59
C GLN A 31 21.64 -16.83 -17.09
N GLY A 32 22.86 -16.40 -17.42
CA GLY A 32 23.45 -16.72 -18.71
C GLY A 32 23.77 -18.20 -18.75
N VAL A 33 23.02 -18.97 -19.54
CA VAL A 33 23.35 -20.35 -19.89
C VAL A 33 23.44 -20.42 -21.42
N PRO A 34 24.60 -20.82 -21.99
CA PRO A 34 24.80 -20.81 -23.43
C PRO A 34 23.92 -21.86 -24.11
N LEU A 35 23.06 -21.36 -24.99
CA LEU A 35 22.10 -22.09 -25.78
C LEU A 35 22.78 -22.62 -27.04
N MET A 36 23.27 -23.87 -27.02
CA MET A 36 23.35 -24.69 -28.23
C MET A 36 23.65 -26.16 -27.91
N LYS A 37 22.70 -27.01 -28.33
CA LYS A 37 22.86 -28.45 -28.62
C LYS A 37 22.88 -29.39 -27.41
N LEU A 38 21.69 -29.86 -27.03
CA LEU A 38 21.37 -31.25 -26.66
C LEU A 38 19.85 -31.27 -26.42
N VAL A 39 19.03 -31.35 -27.48
CA VAL A 39 18.62 -32.62 -28.11
C VAL A 39 18.18 -33.61 -27.04
N THR A 40 16.87 -33.54 -26.77
CA THR A 40 15.97 -34.70 -26.52
C THR A 40 16.48 -35.78 -25.59
N LEU A 41 16.00 -35.80 -24.35
CA LEU A 41 15.48 -36.99 -23.64
C LEU A 41 15.13 -36.60 -22.20
N CYS A 42 14.12 -37.25 -21.63
CA CYS A 42 13.53 -37.05 -20.29
C CYS A 42 12.36 -36.06 -20.17
N ALA A 43 11.37 -36.23 -21.05
CA ALA A 43 9.97 -36.18 -20.60
C ALA A 43 9.65 -37.45 -19.80
N ALA A 44 8.78 -37.34 -18.80
CA ALA A 44 8.25 -38.38 -17.91
C ALA A 44 9.10 -38.74 -16.69
N SER A 45 8.97 -37.95 -15.60
CA SER A 45 8.68 -38.45 -14.23
C SER A 45 8.88 -37.39 -13.12
N LEU A 46 8.16 -36.26 -13.16
CA LEU A 46 8.06 -35.36 -11.97
C LEU A 46 6.71 -34.61 -11.86
N ALA A 47 5.63 -35.18 -12.39
CA ALA A 47 4.28 -34.59 -12.30
C ALA A 47 3.43 -35.12 -11.12
N ALA A 48 4.06 -35.63 -10.05
CA ALA A 48 3.35 -36.23 -8.91
C ALA A 48 3.81 -35.70 -7.53
N LEU A 49 4.28 -34.44 -7.46
CA LEU A 49 4.51 -33.73 -6.18
C LEU A 49 3.54 -32.57 -5.94
N CYS A 50 2.53 -32.38 -6.80
CA CYS A 50 1.53 -31.33 -6.64
C CYS A 50 0.24 -31.85 -5.99
N ALA A 51 0.24 -32.14 -4.68
CA ALA A 51 -1.01 -32.18 -3.88
C ALA A 51 -0.76 -32.26 -2.36
N ALA A 52 0.16 -31.46 -1.84
CA ALA A 52 0.16 -31.16 -0.41
C ALA A 52 0.68 -29.73 -0.23
N ALA A 53 -0.01 -28.76 -0.82
CA ALA A 53 0.03 -27.43 -0.22
C ALA A 53 -0.60 -27.63 1.17
N PRO A 54 0.13 -27.44 2.28
CA PRO A 54 -0.54 -27.39 3.57
C PRO A 54 -1.61 -26.32 3.41
N ALA A 55 -2.86 -26.68 3.68
CA ALA A 55 -3.90 -25.71 3.93
C ALA A 55 -3.45 -24.96 5.18
N LEU A 56 -2.60 -23.96 5.01
CA LEU A 56 -2.31 -22.95 6.01
C LEU A 56 -3.69 -22.41 6.33
N ALA A 57 -4.19 -22.72 7.53
CA ALA A 57 -5.38 -22.09 8.06
C ALA A 57 -5.19 -20.60 7.83
N GLU A 58 -5.98 -20.04 6.90
CA GLU A 58 -5.87 -18.66 6.47
C GLU A 58 -6.16 -17.83 7.71
N THR A 59 -5.10 -17.40 8.37
CA THR A 59 -5.22 -16.58 9.57
C THR A 59 -5.69 -15.25 9.03
N GLU A 60 -7.00 -15.03 9.09
CA GLU A 60 -7.65 -13.85 8.54
C GLU A 60 -6.98 -12.61 9.12
N ILE A 61 -6.11 -11.97 8.32
CA ILE A 61 -5.38 -10.78 8.73
C ILE A 61 -6.39 -9.64 8.68
N ARG A 62 -6.99 -9.33 9.84
CA ARG A 62 -7.91 -8.20 9.97
C ARG A 62 -7.12 -6.89 9.86
N SER A 63 -7.56 -6.01 8.97
CA SER A 63 -7.00 -4.67 8.79
C SER A 63 -8.12 -3.70 8.47
N GLN A 64 -7.95 -2.43 8.88
CA GLN A 64 -8.92 -1.38 8.61
C GLN A 64 -8.18 -0.10 8.18
N ALA A 65 -8.64 0.50 7.09
CA ALA A 65 -8.12 1.78 6.62
C ALA A 65 -8.75 2.93 7.43
N VAL A 66 -7.94 3.94 7.75
CA VAL A 66 -8.39 5.19 8.38
C VAL A 66 -8.08 6.33 7.42
N ASP A 67 -9.13 6.87 6.81
CA ASP A 67 -9.02 7.99 5.88
C ASP A 67 -9.07 9.33 6.61
N PHE A 68 -8.30 10.29 6.11
CA PHE A 68 -8.28 11.67 6.60
C PHE A 68 -7.87 12.63 5.48
N SER A 69 -8.32 13.88 5.60
CA SER A 69 -7.98 14.97 4.71
C SER A 69 -6.71 15.70 5.16
N ARG A 70 -6.08 16.43 4.23
CA ARG A 70 -4.94 17.32 4.57
C ARG A 70 -5.35 18.44 5.52
N SER A 71 -6.57 18.94 5.40
CA SER A 71 -7.11 19.98 6.29
C SER A 71 -7.20 19.50 7.74
N GLU A 72 -7.54 18.23 7.97
CA GLU A 72 -7.57 17.67 9.32
C GLU A 72 -6.17 17.49 9.92
N LEU A 73 -5.15 17.22 9.10
CA LEU A 73 -3.76 17.18 9.57
C LEU A 73 -3.25 18.56 9.99
N ALA A 74 -3.78 19.63 9.39
CA ALA A 74 -3.32 20.99 9.61
C ALA A 74 -3.90 21.62 10.90
N SER A 75 -4.95 21.04 11.49
CA SER A 75 -5.58 21.55 12.71
C SER A 75 -5.40 20.58 13.89
N GLU A 76 -5.30 21.14 15.10
CA GLU A 76 -5.19 20.32 16.32
C GLU A 76 -6.46 19.49 16.56
N SER A 77 -7.64 20.08 16.38
CA SER A 77 -8.92 19.37 16.46
C SER A 77 -9.06 18.26 15.41
N GLY A 78 -8.53 18.47 14.20
CA GLY A 78 -8.51 17.46 13.15
C GLY A 78 -7.58 16.29 13.51
N ARG A 79 -6.41 16.57 14.10
CA ARG A 79 -5.51 15.54 14.62
C ARG A 79 -6.16 14.70 15.72
N GLU A 80 -6.85 15.32 16.66
CA GLU A 80 -7.59 14.61 17.72
C GLU A 80 -8.70 13.71 17.13
N ALA A 81 -9.40 14.19 16.10
CA ALA A 81 -10.39 13.39 15.40
C ALA A 81 -9.77 12.19 14.64
N ILE A 82 -8.56 12.34 14.10
CA ILE A 82 -7.80 11.22 13.49
C ILE A 82 -7.41 10.21 14.56
N GLU A 83 -6.86 10.65 15.70
CA GLU A 83 -6.48 9.78 16.82
C GLU A 83 -7.68 8.97 17.36
N THR A 84 -8.84 9.62 17.46
CA THR A 84 -10.09 8.95 17.87
C THR A 84 -10.50 7.85 16.89
N ARG A 85 -10.40 8.10 15.58
CA ARG A 85 -10.67 7.09 14.54
C ARG A 85 -9.66 5.95 14.58
N ILE A 86 -8.37 6.23 14.77
CA ILE A 86 -7.33 5.20 14.93
C ILE A 86 -7.64 4.32 16.13
N ALA A 87 -8.01 4.91 17.27
CA ALA A 87 -8.37 4.14 18.46
C ALA A 87 -9.61 3.26 18.24
N ALA A 88 -10.63 3.78 17.54
CA ALA A 88 -11.80 2.99 17.16
C ALA A 88 -11.42 1.82 16.24
N ALA A 89 -10.62 2.08 15.21
CA ALA A 89 -10.20 1.06 14.26
C ALA A 89 -9.34 -0.04 14.91
N ALA A 90 -8.44 0.34 15.81
CA ALA A 90 -7.64 -0.61 16.58
C ALA A 90 -8.52 -1.52 17.44
N ARG A 91 -9.61 -1.00 18.02
CA ARG A 91 -10.58 -1.83 18.76
C ARG A 91 -11.27 -2.84 17.84
N GLU A 92 -11.77 -2.41 16.70
CA GLU A 92 -12.47 -3.30 15.75
C GLU A 92 -11.56 -4.41 15.22
N VAL A 93 -10.32 -4.07 14.84
CA VAL A 93 -9.35 -5.05 14.32
C VAL A 93 -8.93 -6.05 15.40
N CYS A 94 -8.70 -5.58 16.63
CA CYS A 94 -8.17 -6.40 17.72
C CYS A 94 -9.24 -7.14 18.53
N ASN A 95 -10.53 -6.82 18.37
CA ASN A 95 -11.61 -7.47 19.12
C ASN A 95 -11.70 -8.96 18.80
N ALA A 96 -11.81 -9.81 19.82
CA ALA A 96 -12.05 -11.24 19.67
C ALA A 96 -13.51 -11.57 20.06
N PRO A 97 -14.47 -11.51 19.11
CA PRO A 97 -15.88 -11.71 19.43
C PRO A 97 -16.13 -13.08 20.07
N GLY A 98 -16.93 -13.10 21.13
CA GLY A 98 -17.32 -14.33 21.83
C GLY A 98 -16.30 -14.90 22.81
N LYS A 99 -15.16 -14.21 23.03
CA LYS A 99 -14.16 -14.61 24.04
C LYS A 99 -14.13 -13.61 25.19
N THR A 100 -14.30 -14.07 26.42
CA THR A 100 -14.34 -13.20 27.62
C THR A 100 -13.24 -13.51 28.63
N ASP A 101 -12.28 -14.35 28.24
CA ASP A 101 -11.18 -14.74 29.13
C ASP A 101 -10.24 -13.56 29.42
N ALA A 102 -9.75 -13.48 30.66
CA ALA A 102 -8.81 -12.43 31.07
C ALA A 102 -7.52 -12.42 30.22
N GLU A 103 -7.06 -13.61 29.80
CA GLU A 103 -5.91 -13.74 28.90
C GLU A 103 -6.20 -13.17 27.51
N VAL A 104 -7.38 -13.44 26.96
CA VAL A 104 -7.81 -12.85 25.68
C VAL A 104 -7.87 -11.34 25.81
N ARG A 105 -8.41 -10.82 26.91
CA ARG A 105 -8.46 -9.39 27.16
C ARG A 105 -7.07 -8.75 27.21
N ARG A 106 -6.08 -9.42 27.81
CA ARG A 106 -4.69 -8.96 27.81
C ARG A 106 -4.13 -8.87 26.39
N LEU A 107 -4.34 -9.92 25.59
CA LEU A 107 -3.88 -9.97 24.20
C LEU A 107 -4.55 -8.89 23.34
N GLU A 108 -5.84 -8.62 23.54
CA GLU A 108 -6.55 -7.52 22.85
C GLU A 108 -5.92 -6.16 23.17
N LEU A 109 -5.61 -5.90 24.45
CA LEU A 109 -4.99 -4.65 24.88
C LEU A 109 -3.58 -4.49 24.31
N GLU A 110 -2.80 -5.57 24.25
CA GLU A 110 -1.49 -5.58 23.59
C GLU A 110 -1.60 -5.32 22.08
N CYS A 111 -2.56 -5.95 21.41
CA CYS A 111 -2.86 -5.72 20.01
C CYS A 111 -3.24 -4.24 19.77
N GLN A 112 -4.15 -3.68 20.57
CA GLN A 112 -4.58 -2.29 20.44
C GLN A 112 -3.43 -1.31 20.62
N ARG A 113 -2.59 -1.51 21.66
CA ARG A 113 -1.42 -0.66 21.88
C ARG A 113 -0.46 -0.68 20.70
N ARG A 114 -0.18 -1.86 20.14
CA ARG A 114 0.69 -2.01 18.96
C ARG A 114 0.08 -1.36 17.73
N ALA A 115 -1.20 -1.61 17.45
CA ALA A 115 -1.91 -1.06 16.29
C ALA A 115 -1.95 0.48 16.34
N ILE A 116 -2.22 1.07 17.51
CA ILE A 116 -2.22 2.52 17.71
C ILE A 116 -0.81 3.08 17.50
N ALA A 117 0.22 2.47 18.10
CA ALA A 117 1.60 2.94 17.95
C ALA A 117 2.05 2.90 16.48
N GLU A 118 1.73 1.84 15.74
CA GLU A 118 2.03 1.71 14.32
C GLU A 118 1.28 2.74 13.48
N ALA A 119 -0.01 2.95 13.75
CA ALA A 119 -0.82 3.95 13.06
C ALA A 119 -0.29 5.38 13.28
N ARG A 120 0.13 5.70 14.51
CA ARG A 120 0.75 6.99 14.85
C ARG A 120 2.06 7.22 14.10
N ALA A 121 2.94 6.22 14.07
CA ALA A 121 4.20 6.31 13.32
C ALA A 121 3.93 6.57 11.82
N LYS A 122 2.90 5.94 11.24
CA LYS A 122 2.47 6.18 9.85
C LYS A 122 1.89 7.58 9.67
N LEU A 123 1.13 8.09 10.64
CA LEU A 123 0.55 9.43 10.61
C LEU A 123 1.63 10.50 10.64
N ASP A 124 2.60 10.37 11.54
CA ASP A 124 3.75 11.28 11.68
C ASP A 124 4.62 11.31 10.42
N ALA A 125 4.87 10.14 9.82
CA ALA A 125 5.57 10.06 8.55
C ALA A 125 4.84 10.82 7.42
N ARG A 126 3.51 10.78 7.39
CA ARG A 126 2.71 11.48 6.38
C ARG A 126 2.57 12.98 6.66
N SER A 127 2.49 13.39 7.92
CA SER A 127 2.41 14.81 8.29
C SER A 127 3.71 15.55 7.95
N ALA A 128 4.88 14.92 8.17
CA ALA A 128 6.17 15.48 7.79
C ALA A 128 6.26 15.79 6.28
N VAL A 129 5.73 14.91 5.42
CA VAL A 129 5.70 15.11 3.96
C VAL A 129 4.79 16.28 3.57
N VAL A 130 3.64 16.44 4.23
CA VAL A 130 2.72 17.56 3.95
C VAL A 130 3.35 18.89 4.36
N THR A 131 3.99 18.95 5.53
CA THR A 131 4.67 20.16 6.01
C THR A 131 5.85 20.55 5.10
N ALA A 132 6.61 19.57 4.62
CA ALA A 132 7.69 19.80 3.65
C ALA A 132 7.14 20.35 2.31
N ALA A 133 6.00 19.83 1.83
CA ALA A 133 5.38 20.31 0.60
C ALA A 133 4.83 21.75 0.72
N LEU A 134 4.25 22.10 1.87
CA LEU A 134 3.71 23.45 2.12
C LEU A 134 4.83 24.51 2.19
N SER A 135 5.97 24.18 2.79
CA SER A 135 7.12 25.10 2.87
C SER A 135 7.84 25.30 1.53
N ALA A 136 7.83 24.29 0.64
CA ALA A 136 8.42 24.41 -0.70
C ALA A 136 7.53 25.17 -1.71
N GLY A 137 6.19 25.15 -1.52
CA GLY A 137 5.23 25.72 -2.48
C GLY A 137 5.01 27.24 -2.39
N GLY A 138 5.49 27.90 -1.33
CA GLY A 138 5.23 29.33 -1.05
C GLY A 138 6.19 30.33 -1.71
N ALA A 139 7.08 29.90 -2.61
CA ALA A 139 8.09 30.74 -3.24
C ALA A 139 7.83 31.02 -4.74
N GLN A 140 6.57 31.23 -5.12
CA GLN A 140 6.17 31.54 -6.50
C GLN A 140 5.48 32.90 -6.60
#